data_AF-A0A6G1T6R3-F1
#
_entry.id   AF-A0A6G1T6R3-F1
#
_cell.length_a   1.000
_cell.length_b   1.000
_cell.length_c   1.000
_cell.angle_alpha   90.00
_cell.angle_beta   90.00
_cell.angle_gamma   90.00
#
_symmetry.space_group_name_H-M   'P 1'
#
loop_
_entity.id
_entity.type
_entity.pdbx_description
1 polymer ?
#
loop_
_entity_poly.entity_id
_entity_poly.type
_entity_poly.pdbx_seq_one_letter_code
_entity_poly.pdbx_strand_id
1 'polypeptide(L)'
;LESLKNLIKNVDKLPKEFRDKLYLMQYRRLQYWISWQAKKHGMIVEFVNPSYSSVSCPKCGQKMVEVSHRWFRCSCGYENDRDVIAIVNLNGRGSLSLSTAPQMRDVRANR
;
A
#
# COMPACT_ATOMS: atom_id res chain seq x y z
N LEU A 1 2.29 5.32 3.74
CA LEU A 1 0.91 4.75 3.73
C LEU A 1 0.20 5.12 2.43
N GLU A 2 -0.72 4.30 1.95
CA GLU A 2 -1.54 4.65 0.78
C GLU A 2 -2.52 5.79 1.07
N SER A 3 -2.67 6.73 0.14
CA SER A 3 -3.65 7.81 0.21
C SER A 3 -5.03 7.32 -0.26
N LEU A 4 -5.82 6.80 0.69
CA LEU A 4 -7.16 6.22 0.44
C LEU A 4 -8.32 7.24 0.62
N LYS A 5 -8.03 8.54 0.50
CA LYS A 5 -8.97 9.63 0.84
C LYS A 5 -10.27 9.60 0.04
N ASN A 6 -10.23 9.10 -1.20
CA ASN A 6 -11.34 9.15 -2.14
C ASN A 6 -12.11 7.82 -2.28
N LEU A 7 -11.74 6.78 -1.53
CA LEU A 7 -12.33 5.44 -1.70
C LEU A 7 -13.83 5.40 -1.39
N ILE A 8 -14.31 6.23 -0.46
CA ILE A 8 -15.73 6.32 -0.07
C ILE A 8 -16.55 7.22 -1.00
N LYS A 9 -15.92 8.12 -1.79
CA LYS A 9 -16.65 9.15 -2.57
C LYS A 9 -17.66 8.59 -3.58
N ASN A 10 -17.44 7.37 -4.08
CA ASN A 10 -18.32 6.70 -5.05
C ASN A 10 -18.82 5.35 -4.52
N VAL A 11 -18.83 5.14 -3.20
CA VAL A 11 -19.16 3.83 -2.62
C VAL A 11 -20.60 3.39 -2.91
N ASP A 12 -21.51 4.36 -3.09
CA ASP A 12 -22.92 4.09 -3.38
C ASP A 12 -23.16 3.55 -4.79
N LYS A 13 -22.16 3.69 -5.69
CA LYS A 13 -22.21 3.13 -7.06
C LYS A 13 -21.71 1.68 -7.12
N LEU A 14 -21.18 1.14 -6.01
CA LEU A 14 -20.66 -0.22 -5.96
C LEU A 14 -21.77 -1.21 -5.60
N PRO A 15 -21.66 -2.49 -6.02
CA PRO A 15 -22.56 -3.53 -5.56
C PRO A 15 -22.52 -3.66 -4.04
N LYS A 16 -23.66 -4.02 -3.43
CA LYS A 16 -23.84 -4.08 -1.97
C LYS A 16 -22.70 -4.83 -1.26
N GLU A 17 -22.29 -5.97 -1.79
CA GLU A 17 -21.22 -6.80 -1.20
C GLU A 17 -19.88 -6.06 -1.10
N PHE A 18 -19.51 -5.28 -2.13
CA PHE A 18 -18.27 -4.51 -2.13
C PHE A 18 -18.35 -3.30 -1.21
N ARG A 19 -19.52 -2.64 -1.18
CA ARG A 19 -19.78 -1.53 -0.26
C ARG A 19 -19.64 -1.98 1.20
N ASP A 20 -20.25 -3.10 1.56
CA ASP A 20 -20.21 -3.62 2.93
C ASP A 20 -18.76 -3.99 3.33
N LYS A 21 -18.01 -4.64 2.43
CA LYS A 21 -16.57 -4.92 2.65
C LYS A 21 -15.76 -3.64 2.87
N LEU A 22 -15.97 -2.60 2.07
CA LEU A 22 -15.25 -1.32 2.20
C LEU A 22 -15.51 -0.63 3.55
N TYR A 23 -16.75 -0.69 4.04
CA TYR A 23 -17.07 -0.16 5.38
C TYR A 23 -16.46 -1.01 6.50
N LEU A 24 -16.54 -2.34 6.39
CA LEU A 24 -16.00 -3.28 7.39
C LEU A 24 -14.47 -3.20 7.50
N MET A 25 -13.76 -2.94 6.41
CA MET A 25 -12.29 -2.81 6.40
C MET A 25 -11.78 -1.69 7.31
N GLN A 26 -12.58 -0.67 7.65
CA GLN A 26 -12.22 0.44 8.56
C GLN A 26 -10.83 1.06 8.27
N TYR A 27 -10.42 1.14 7.00
CA TYR A 27 -9.06 1.52 6.60
C TYR A 27 -8.62 2.88 7.16
N ARG A 28 -9.54 3.85 7.28
CA ARG A 28 -9.26 5.18 7.88
C ARG A 28 -8.87 5.08 9.35
N ARG A 29 -9.52 4.19 10.09
CA ARG A 29 -9.19 3.91 11.49
C ARG A 29 -7.78 3.34 11.56
N LEU A 30 -7.48 2.30 10.78
CA LEU A 30 -6.12 1.73 10.75
C LEU A 30 -5.04 2.78 10.44
N GLN A 31 -5.26 3.62 9.43
CA GLN A 31 -4.35 4.72 9.09
C GLN A 31 -4.15 5.70 10.25
N TYR A 32 -5.22 6.05 10.97
CA TYR A 32 -5.14 6.90 12.16
C TYR A 32 -4.30 6.27 13.27
N TRP A 33 -4.54 5.00 13.60
CA TRP A 33 -3.81 4.29 14.66
C TRP A 33 -2.31 4.18 14.34
N ILE A 34 -1.97 3.86 13.08
CA ILE A 34 -0.57 3.82 12.63
C ILE A 34 0.06 5.21 12.72
N SER A 35 -0.62 6.25 12.22
CA SER A 35 -0.10 7.62 12.25
C SER A 35 0.09 8.13 13.67
N TRP A 36 -0.82 7.78 14.57
CA TRP A 36 -0.76 8.13 15.98
C TRP A 36 0.43 7.47 16.68
N GLN A 37 0.64 6.17 16.48
CA GLN A 37 1.80 5.47 17.03
C GLN A 37 3.11 6.02 16.46
N ALA A 38 3.19 6.20 15.14
CA ALA A 38 4.37 6.77 14.50
C ALA A 38 4.72 8.15 15.09
N LYS A 39 3.71 9.03 15.27
CA LYS A 39 3.91 10.35 15.89
C LYS A 39 4.44 10.26 17.33
N LYS A 40 3.96 9.29 18.12
CA LYS A 40 4.48 9.06 19.48
C LYS A 40 5.96 8.68 19.50
N HIS A 41 6.41 7.96 18.49
CA HIS A 41 7.80 7.53 18.34
C HIS A 41 8.66 8.49 17.48
N GLY A 42 8.15 9.69 17.16
CA GLY A 42 8.89 10.66 16.34
C GLY A 42 9.10 10.24 14.88
N MET A 43 8.33 9.27 14.39
CA MET A 43 8.42 8.78 13.01
C MET A 43 7.57 9.63 12.06
N ILE A 44 8.08 9.85 10.86
CA ILE A 44 7.37 10.56 9.79
C ILE A 44 6.47 9.57 9.04
N VAL A 45 5.21 9.94 8.82
CA VAL A 45 4.27 9.17 8.00
C VAL A 45 3.90 9.97 6.76
N GLU A 46 4.28 9.45 5.60
CA GLU A 46 3.91 10.01 4.31
C GLU A 46 2.73 9.25 3.71
N PHE A 47 1.78 9.99 3.12
CA PHE A 47 0.66 9.42 2.36
C PHE A 47 0.92 9.54 0.86
N VAL A 48 1.07 8.42 0.18
CA VAL A 48 1.43 8.34 -1.24
C VAL A 48 0.25 7.91 -2.09
N ASN A 49 0.16 8.38 -3.34
CA ASN A 49 -0.91 8.00 -4.25
C ASN A 49 -0.81 6.49 -4.60
N PRO A 50 -1.83 5.66 -4.32
CA PRO A 50 -1.78 4.23 -4.61
C PRO A 50 -2.18 3.86 -6.05
N SER A 51 -2.62 4.80 -6.88
CA SER A 51 -3.11 4.52 -8.23
C SER A 51 -2.12 3.67 -9.03
N TYR A 52 -2.60 2.55 -9.58
CA TYR A 52 -1.82 1.60 -10.37
C TYR A 52 -0.60 0.96 -9.68
N SER A 53 -0.44 1.13 -8.37
CA SER A 53 0.73 0.62 -7.63
C SER A 53 0.84 -0.91 -7.67
N SER A 54 -0.28 -1.62 -7.67
CA SER A 54 -0.34 -3.09 -7.66
C SER A 54 -0.29 -3.74 -9.04
N VAL A 55 -0.32 -2.95 -10.12
CA VAL A 55 -0.41 -3.45 -11.51
C VAL A 55 0.63 -2.87 -12.44
N SER A 56 1.45 -1.92 -11.98
CA SER A 56 2.54 -1.34 -12.77
C SER A 56 3.84 -2.06 -12.45
N CYS A 57 4.63 -2.39 -13.47
CA CYS A 57 5.91 -3.04 -13.27
C CYS A 57 6.88 -2.10 -12.56
N PRO A 58 7.47 -2.48 -11.42
CA PRO A 58 8.47 -1.64 -10.75
C PRO A 58 9.76 -1.43 -11.55
N LYS A 59 10.05 -2.31 -12.52
CA LYS A 59 11.26 -2.22 -13.35
C LYS A 59 11.09 -1.32 -14.57
N CYS A 60 10.00 -1.48 -15.33
CA CYS A 60 9.83 -0.80 -16.62
C CYS A 60 8.58 0.09 -16.70
N GLY A 61 7.76 0.16 -15.65
CA GLY A 61 6.54 0.97 -15.60
C GLY A 61 5.36 0.44 -16.42
N GLN A 62 5.54 -0.60 -17.24
CA GLN A 62 4.46 -1.18 -18.04
C GLN A 62 3.41 -1.89 -17.18
N LYS A 63 2.16 -1.94 -17.65
CA LYS A 63 1.08 -2.68 -17.00
C LYS A 63 1.40 -4.18 -16.99
N MET A 64 1.28 -4.81 -15.84
CA MET A 64 1.47 -6.24 -15.63
C MET A 64 0.17 -7.02 -15.85
N VAL A 65 0.32 -8.30 -16.16
CA VAL A 65 -0.79 -9.25 -16.36
C VAL A 65 -0.82 -10.24 -15.20
N GLU A 66 -2.01 -10.52 -14.68
CA GLU A 66 -2.20 -11.55 -13.66
C GLU A 66 -2.11 -12.93 -14.32
N VAL A 67 -1.18 -13.77 -13.85
CA VAL A 67 -0.95 -15.13 -14.39
C VAL A 67 -1.48 -16.22 -13.46
N SER A 68 -1.66 -15.90 -12.19
CA SER A 68 -2.29 -16.75 -11.17
C SER A 68 -2.87 -15.86 -10.08
N HIS A 69 -3.63 -16.41 -9.13
CA HIS A 69 -4.24 -15.65 -8.05
C HIS A 69 -3.20 -14.80 -7.31
N ARG A 70 -3.33 -13.46 -7.44
CA ARG A 70 -2.42 -12.44 -6.88
C ARG A 70 -1.01 -12.41 -7.47
N TRP A 71 -0.71 -13.21 -8.47
CA TRP A 71 0.63 -13.32 -9.04
C TRP A 71 0.69 -12.67 -10.42
N PHE A 72 1.62 -11.73 -10.63
CA PHE A 72 1.65 -10.86 -11.80
C PHE A 72 2.98 -10.99 -12.56
N ARG A 73 2.90 -11.03 -13.88
CA ARG A 73 4.04 -11.07 -14.80
C ARG A 73 4.05 -9.86 -15.74
N CYS A 74 5.23 -9.33 -16.00
CA CYS A 74 5.48 -8.28 -16.99
C CYS A 74 6.20 -8.84 -18.23
N SER A 75 5.99 -8.21 -19.38
CA SER A 75 6.73 -8.43 -20.63
C SER A 75 8.24 -8.25 -20.49
N CYS A 76 8.71 -7.42 -19.55
CA CYS A 76 10.14 -7.26 -19.27
C CYS A 76 10.77 -8.41 -18.47
N GLY A 77 9.99 -9.45 -18.13
CA GLY A 77 10.45 -10.61 -17.35
C GLY A 77 10.36 -10.45 -15.83
N TYR A 78 9.87 -9.32 -15.31
CA TYR A 78 9.59 -9.18 -13.88
C TYR A 78 8.31 -9.92 -13.48
N GLU A 79 8.37 -10.65 -12.38
CA GLU A 79 7.25 -11.43 -11.85
C GLU A 79 7.27 -11.43 -10.33
N ASN A 80 6.11 -11.20 -9.69
CA ASN A 80 5.98 -11.21 -8.25
C ASN A 80 4.51 -11.23 -7.79
N ASP A 81 4.29 -11.35 -6.48
CA ASP A 81 3.00 -11.13 -5.84
C ASP A 81 2.55 -9.66 -5.94
N ARG A 82 1.24 -9.47 -6.08
CA ARG A 82 0.56 -8.18 -6.22
C ARG A 82 0.88 -7.20 -5.10
N ASP A 83 0.95 -7.67 -3.85
CA ASP A 83 1.22 -6.81 -2.69
C ASP A 83 2.69 -6.39 -2.67
N VAL A 84 3.60 -7.30 -3.05
CA VAL A 84 5.03 -6.98 -3.17
C VAL A 84 5.22 -5.90 -4.23
N ILE A 85 4.57 -6.04 -5.39
CA ILE A 85 4.57 -5.03 -6.46
C ILE A 85 4.06 -3.68 -5.93
N ALA A 86 2.93 -3.69 -5.20
CA ALA A 86 2.37 -2.48 -4.62
C ALA A 86 3.36 -1.81 -3.66
N ILE A 87 3.94 -2.54 -2.71
CA ILE A 87 4.89 -2.01 -1.73
C ILE A 87 6.11 -1.40 -2.42
N VAL A 88 6.71 -2.08 -3.40
CA VAL A 88 7.88 -1.57 -4.13
C VAL A 88 7.56 -0.25 -4.84
N ASN A 89 6.43 -0.21 -5.55
CA ASN A 89 6.00 1.01 -6.25
C ASN A 89 5.68 2.16 -5.29
N LEU A 90 5.00 1.87 -4.17
CA LEU A 90 4.68 2.87 -3.17
C LEU A 90 5.92 3.41 -2.46
N ASN A 91 6.89 2.54 -2.20
CA ASN A 91 8.18 2.94 -1.62
C ASN A 91 8.95 3.87 -2.56
N GLY A 92 8.97 3.57 -3.87
CA GLY A 92 9.58 4.45 -4.87
C GLY A 92 8.85 5.79 -5.06
N ARG A 93 7.56 5.87 -4.71
CA ARG A 93 6.77 7.10 -4.76
C ARG A 93 6.89 7.95 -3.50
N GLY A 94 7.15 7.32 -2.36
CA GLY A 94 7.40 8.02 -1.10
C GLY A 94 8.78 8.64 -1.17
N SER A 95 8.84 9.98 -1.11
CA SER A 95 10.12 10.68 -1.13
C SER A 95 10.71 10.66 0.28
N LEU A 96 11.12 9.48 0.72
CA LEU A 96 12.01 9.34 1.84
C LEU A 96 13.40 9.20 1.25
N SER A 97 14.18 10.28 1.29
CA SER A 97 15.63 10.13 1.45
C SER A 97 15.85 8.96 2.41
N LEU A 98 16.56 7.90 1.97
CA LEU A 98 16.81 6.70 2.78
C LEU A 98 17.00 7.14 4.22
N SER A 99 16.04 6.80 5.07
CA SER A 99 16.12 7.20 6.47
C SER A 99 17.44 6.64 6.98
N THR A 100 18.36 7.52 7.37
CA THR A 100 19.59 7.13 8.06
C THR A 100 19.29 6.56 9.44
N ALA A 101 18.03 6.60 9.87
CA ALA A 101 17.60 5.91 11.07
C ALA A 101 17.88 4.40 10.94
N PRO A 102 18.59 3.79 11.90
CA PRO A 102 18.85 2.37 11.87
C PRO A 102 17.52 1.60 11.85
N GLN A 103 17.43 0.64 10.93
CA GLN A 103 16.30 -0.28 10.87
C GLN A 103 16.15 -0.95 12.23
N MET A 104 15.00 -0.76 12.87
CA MET A 104 14.71 -1.31 14.20
C MET A 104 14.51 -2.82 14.08
N ARG A 105 15.56 -3.59 14.36
CA ARG A 105 15.55 -5.07 14.28
C ARG A 105 14.95 -5.75 15.51
N ASP A 106 14.90 -5.03 16.63
CA ASP A 106 14.44 -5.57 17.91
C ASP A 106 13.02 -5.08 18.23
N VAL A 107 12.02 -5.68 17.58
CA VAL A 107 10.63 -5.56 18.03
C VAL A 107 10.34 -6.70 18.99
N ARG A 108 10.30 -6.41 20.30
CA ARG A 108 9.71 -7.35 21.26
C ARG A 108 8.21 -7.42 20.95
N ALA A 109 7.74 -8.58 20.52
CA ALA A 109 6.31 -8.82 20.35
C ALA A 109 5.59 -8.52 21.66
N ASN A 110 4.51 -7.73 21.59
CA ASN A 110 3.64 -7.53 22.75
C ASN A 110 3.09 -8.89 23.17
N ARG A 111 3.44 -9.31 24.39
CA ARG A 111 2.93 -10.49 25.05
C ARG A 111 1.63 -10.16 25.78
#